data_AF-A0A4R8UVF3-F1
#
_entry.id   AF-A0A4R8UVF3-F1
#
_cell.length_a   1.000
_cell.length_b   1.000
_cell.length_c   1.000
_cell.angle_alpha   90.00
_cell.angle_beta   90.00
_cell.angle_gamma   90.00
#
_symmetry.space_group_name_H-M   'P 1'
#
loop_
_entity.id
_entity.type
_entity.pdbx_description
1 polymer ?
#
loop_
_entity_poly.entity_id
_entity_poly.type
_entity_poly.pdbx_seq_one_letter_code
_entity_poly.pdbx_strand_id
1 'polypeptide(L)'
;MNDSSQENTASRKSLAEHPSDSSAEAEKRRQYVAANRDRIREMNRLWRAEHLERARQINRDSERRAAARRHREAEVRARGRERAKRWREVHPDRRREYQQQWMEENRAKVREYYNRYYEAHRDEVNARAAVRRDADPDRTKQISKEWADRNKERRAELQRIRRSDPETYQSELEVNAAARRLKRSLSRAGLPPKRLHPTTAAERRVDEREADAYFHDQSRPEHLRQFTVFAESLTEHMLKNGARMHEFAEAYVENRARMGLPQLPVENIVYARAVELVVERMHRVDLLTSRDVAAAVRSTKTEVRRAERQQQFDRLVKTVVAQVQRNSARYAVDAEVENRARTHHGKPRVSVESLVVQRAMEEVIERMPTSSLTIEDGRSATRAAKIRIAASRQALPDTAHDRIRRRAVG
;
A
#
# COMPACT_ATOMS: atom_id res chain seq x y z
N MET A 1 1.15 -51.72 60.83
CA MET A 1 0.24 -52.11 61.94
C MET A 1 -1.16 -51.63 61.61
N ASN A 2 -2.14 -52.46 61.96
CA ASN A 2 -3.57 -52.46 61.63
C ASN A 2 -3.94 -53.06 60.27
N ASP A 3 -4.06 -54.38 60.37
CA ASP A 3 -4.72 -55.36 59.54
C ASP A 3 -6.25 -55.18 59.60
N SER A 4 -6.95 -55.31 58.47
CA SER A 4 -8.40 -55.47 58.38
C SER A 4 -8.76 -56.03 57.00
N SER A 5 -8.57 -57.34 56.90
CA SER A 5 -9.24 -58.23 55.96
C SER A 5 -10.75 -57.97 55.90
N GLN A 6 -11.27 -57.70 54.71
CA GLN A 6 -12.63 -58.09 54.36
C GLN A 6 -12.67 -58.60 52.93
N GLU A 7 -12.81 -59.92 52.85
CA GLU A 7 -13.16 -60.72 51.70
C GLU A 7 -14.41 -60.16 51.01
N ASN A 8 -14.29 -59.75 49.76
CA ASN A 8 -15.43 -59.67 48.83
C ASN A 8 -15.23 -60.74 47.76
N THR A 9 -15.50 -61.98 48.15
CA THR A 9 -15.73 -63.12 47.27
C THR A 9 -17.07 -62.91 46.55
N ALA A 10 -17.10 -62.02 45.57
CA ALA A 10 -18.20 -61.97 44.62
C ALA A 10 -18.20 -63.28 43.82
N SER A 11 -19.19 -64.14 44.09
CA SER A 11 -19.44 -65.39 43.39
C SER A 11 -19.38 -65.18 41.88
N ARG A 12 -18.28 -65.63 41.26
CA ARG A 12 -18.25 -65.91 39.82
C ARG A 12 -19.31 -66.98 39.57
N LYS A 13 -20.50 -66.56 39.13
CA LYS A 13 -21.43 -67.45 38.43
C LYS A 13 -20.61 -68.10 37.31
N SER A 14 -20.43 -69.41 37.41
CA SER A 14 -20.01 -70.25 36.32
C SER A 14 -20.85 -69.89 35.10
N LEU A 15 -20.19 -69.43 34.03
CA LEU A 15 -20.79 -69.47 32.70
C LEU A 15 -21.14 -70.94 32.48
N ALA A 16 -22.43 -71.27 32.55
CA ALA A 16 -22.91 -72.49 31.96
C ALA A 16 -22.60 -72.38 30.46
N GLU A 17 -21.65 -73.19 30.00
CA GLU A 17 -21.45 -73.48 28.59
C GLU A 17 -22.77 -74.04 28.06
N HIS A 18 -23.58 -73.16 27.47
CA HIS A 18 -24.71 -73.59 26.67
C HIS A 18 -24.15 -74.27 25.42
N PRO A 19 -24.59 -75.50 25.10
CA PRO A 19 -23.98 -76.31 24.07
C PRO A 19 -24.03 -75.68 22.68
N SER A 20 -22.99 -76.00 21.91
CA SER A 20 -22.61 -75.59 20.56
C SER A 20 -23.65 -75.88 19.44
N ASP A 21 -24.94 -76.00 19.75
CA ASP A 21 -26.00 -76.23 18.77
C ASP A 21 -26.53 -74.92 18.15
N SER A 22 -26.27 -73.77 18.78
CA SER A 22 -26.87 -72.49 18.35
C SER A 22 -26.28 -71.92 17.05
N SER A 23 -25.03 -72.25 16.69
CA SER A 23 -24.40 -71.73 15.46
C SER A 23 -24.94 -72.40 14.21
N ALA A 24 -25.08 -73.74 14.23
CA ALA A 24 -25.65 -74.50 13.11
C ALA A 24 -27.14 -74.18 12.91
N GLU A 25 -27.88 -73.97 13.99
CA GLU A 25 -29.27 -73.49 13.92
C GLU A 25 -29.38 -72.04 13.41
N ALA A 26 -28.47 -71.15 13.82
CA ALA A 26 -28.42 -69.79 13.30
C ALA A 26 -28.10 -69.76 11.80
N GLU A 27 -27.22 -70.64 11.31
CA GLU A 27 -26.91 -70.77 9.89
C GLU A 27 -28.07 -71.36 9.08
N LYS A 28 -28.72 -72.43 9.57
CA LYS A 28 -29.96 -72.96 8.97
C LYS A 28 -31.06 -71.91 8.91
N ARG A 29 -31.20 -71.08 9.96
CA ARG A 29 -32.14 -69.95 9.98
C ARG A 29 -31.77 -68.87 8.98
N ARG A 30 -30.48 -68.55 8.81
CA ARG A 30 -30.01 -67.61 7.78
C ARG A 30 -30.27 -68.13 6.37
N GLN A 31 -30.01 -69.42 6.12
CA GLN A 31 -30.29 -70.08 4.84
C GLN A 31 -31.80 -70.10 4.54
N TYR A 32 -32.63 -70.40 5.54
CA TYR A 32 -34.10 -70.34 5.41
C TYR A 32 -34.60 -68.92 5.11
N VAL A 33 -34.08 -67.91 5.81
CA VAL A 33 -34.43 -66.50 5.59
C VAL A 33 -33.96 -66.02 4.21
N ALA A 34 -32.80 -66.49 3.73
CA ALA A 34 -32.29 -66.16 2.40
C ALA A 34 -33.14 -66.79 1.30
N ALA A 35 -33.50 -68.08 1.42
CA ALA A 35 -34.32 -68.81 0.46
C ALA A 35 -35.80 -68.35 0.44
N ASN A 36 -36.33 -67.87 1.58
CA ASN A 36 -37.74 -67.44 1.72
C ASN A 36 -37.88 -65.92 1.88
N ARG A 37 -36.91 -65.15 1.39
CA ARG A 37 -36.81 -63.70 1.63
C ARG A 37 -38.08 -62.95 1.23
N ASP A 38 -38.64 -63.26 0.06
CA ASP A 38 -39.82 -62.56 -0.45
C ASP A 38 -41.11 -63.01 0.23
N ARG A 39 -41.24 -64.31 0.55
CA ARG A 39 -42.34 -64.83 1.37
C ARG A 39 -42.35 -64.22 2.78
N ILE A 40 -41.18 -64.08 3.41
CA ILE A 40 -41.04 -63.43 4.72
C ILE A 40 -41.34 -61.93 4.62
N ARG A 41 -40.97 -61.25 3.54
CA ARG A 41 -41.32 -59.84 3.31
C ARG A 41 -42.82 -59.66 3.14
N GLU A 42 -43.47 -60.52 2.37
CA GLU A 42 -44.90 -60.46 2.09
C GLU A 42 -45.73 -60.80 3.34
N MET A 43 -45.33 -61.85 4.07
CA MET A 43 -45.91 -62.18 5.38
C MET A 43 -45.73 -61.04 6.40
N ASN A 44 -44.55 -60.42 6.46
CA ASN A 44 -44.34 -59.22 7.30
C ASN A 44 -45.14 -58.01 6.82
N ARG A 45 -45.37 -57.86 5.51
CA ARG A 45 -46.21 -56.78 4.94
C ARG A 45 -47.66 -56.97 5.36
N LEU A 46 -48.22 -58.17 5.21
CA LEU A 46 -49.58 -58.51 5.63
C LEU A 46 -49.74 -58.38 7.14
N TRP A 47 -48.78 -58.91 7.92
CA TRP A 47 -48.80 -58.78 9.37
C TRP A 47 -48.74 -57.32 9.82
N ARG A 48 -47.89 -56.47 9.20
CA ARG A 48 -47.86 -55.03 9.50
C ARG A 48 -49.12 -54.30 9.05
N ALA A 49 -49.78 -54.74 7.98
CA ALA A 49 -51.06 -54.15 7.54
C ALA A 49 -52.18 -54.48 8.53
N GLU A 50 -52.24 -55.71 9.01
CA GLU A 50 -53.25 -56.19 9.98
C GLU A 50 -52.97 -55.70 11.42
N HIS A 51 -51.71 -55.57 11.81
CA HIS A 51 -51.29 -55.23 13.18
C HIS A 51 -50.59 -53.87 13.29
N LEU A 52 -50.88 -52.95 12.36
CA LEU A 52 -50.23 -51.63 12.28
C LEU A 52 -50.30 -50.86 13.62
N GLU A 53 -51.47 -50.86 14.25
CA GLU A 53 -51.69 -50.14 15.50
C GLU A 53 -50.96 -50.79 16.68
N ARG A 54 -50.87 -52.13 16.70
CA ARG A 54 -50.10 -52.88 17.70
C ARG A 54 -48.60 -52.64 17.56
N ALA A 55 -48.09 -52.58 16.33
CA ALA A 55 -46.69 -52.26 16.05
C ALA A 55 -46.34 -50.81 16.44
N ARG A 56 -47.24 -49.86 16.16
CA ARG A 56 -47.11 -48.47 16.63
C ARG A 56 -47.08 -48.40 18.14
N GLN A 57 -47.94 -49.14 18.84
CA GLN A 57 -47.97 -49.19 20.30
C GLN A 57 -46.68 -49.77 20.89
N ILE A 58 -46.17 -50.87 20.34
CA ILE A 58 -44.88 -51.46 20.76
C ILE A 58 -43.72 -50.47 20.55
N ASN A 59 -43.70 -49.74 19.43
CA ASN A 59 -42.69 -48.70 19.18
C ASN A 59 -42.81 -47.53 20.16
N ARG A 60 -44.03 -47.03 20.41
CA ARG A 60 -44.28 -45.98 21.43
C ARG A 60 -43.78 -46.43 22.80
N ASP A 61 -44.07 -47.68 23.20
CA ASP A 61 -43.62 -48.21 24.49
C ASP A 61 -42.12 -48.50 24.53
N SER A 62 -41.50 -48.89 23.41
CA SER A 62 -40.05 -49.03 23.28
C SER A 62 -39.33 -47.69 23.45
N GLU A 63 -39.82 -46.64 22.78
CA GLU A 63 -39.31 -45.27 22.91
C GLU A 63 -39.49 -44.73 24.33
N ARG A 64 -40.65 -44.97 24.96
CA ARG A 64 -40.86 -44.63 26.38
C ARG A 64 -39.85 -45.31 27.30
N ARG A 65 -39.58 -46.61 27.09
CA ARG A 65 -38.56 -47.33 27.88
C ARG A 65 -37.15 -46.81 27.59
N ALA A 66 -36.83 -46.46 26.35
CA ALA A 66 -35.53 -45.89 25.98
C ALA A 66 -35.32 -44.50 26.59
N ALA A 67 -36.34 -43.64 26.53
CA ALA A 67 -36.35 -42.33 27.18
C ALA A 67 -36.20 -42.47 28.70
N ALA A 68 -36.92 -43.41 29.33
CA ALA A 68 -36.79 -43.70 30.76
C ALA A 68 -35.39 -44.23 31.15
N ARG A 69 -34.70 -44.97 30.28
CA ARG A 69 -33.29 -45.35 30.48
C ARG A 69 -32.38 -44.13 30.40
N ARG A 70 -32.52 -43.30 29.35
CA ARG A 70 -31.74 -42.05 29.20
C ARG A 70 -31.94 -41.10 30.38
N HIS A 71 -33.17 -40.96 30.86
CA HIS A 71 -33.49 -40.13 32.02
C HIS A 71 -32.81 -40.64 33.28
N ARG A 72 -32.93 -41.94 33.58
CA ARG A 72 -32.24 -42.56 34.72
C ARG A 72 -30.72 -42.42 34.63
N GLU A 73 -30.12 -42.61 33.46
CA GLU A 73 -28.69 -42.39 33.28
C GLU A 73 -28.30 -40.91 33.46
N ALA A 74 -29.11 -39.98 32.95
CA ALA A 74 -28.88 -38.54 33.14
C ALA A 74 -28.97 -38.14 34.61
N GLU A 75 -29.95 -38.65 35.35
CA GLU A 75 -30.08 -38.47 36.80
C GLU A 75 -28.88 -39.05 37.55
N VAL A 76 -28.43 -40.26 37.21
CA VAL A 76 -27.25 -40.87 37.83
C VAL A 76 -26.00 -40.01 37.56
N ARG A 77 -25.80 -39.54 36.32
CA ARG A 77 -24.71 -38.61 35.99
C ARG A 77 -24.84 -37.29 36.73
N ALA A 78 -26.05 -36.74 36.87
CA ALA A 78 -26.30 -35.50 37.60
C ALA A 78 -25.97 -35.64 39.09
N ARG A 79 -26.45 -36.71 39.74
CA ARG A 79 -26.08 -37.05 41.12
C ARG A 79 -24.57 -37.26 41.27
N GLY A 80 -23.92 -37.87 40.27
CA GLY A 80 -22.47 -38.00 40.20
C GLY A 80 -21.75 -36.64 40.15
N ARG A 81 -22.22 -35.70 39.32
CA ARG A 81 -21.68 -34.33 39.25
C ARG A 81 -21.85 -33.57 40.56
N GLU A 82 -23.01 -33.69 41.21
CA GLU A 82 -23.27 -33.05 42.50
C GLU A 82 -22.38 -33.61 43.61
N ARG A 83 -22.19 -34.94 43.67
CA ARG A 83 -21.23 -35.54 44.61
C ARG A 83 -19.80 -35.09 44.35
N ALA A 84 -19.37 -35.05 43.09
CA ALA A 84 -18.04 -34.56 42.72
C ALA A 84 -17.86 -33.05 43.01
N LYS A 85 -18.91 -32.24 42.84
CA LYS A 85 -18.92 -30.82 43.21
C LYS A 85 -18.73 -30.66 44.72
N ARG A 86 -19.55 -31.33 45.53
CA ARG A 86 -19.44 -31.32 47.00
C ARG A 86 -18.08 -31.82 47.47
N TRP A 87 -17.55 -32.87 46.85
CA TRP A 87 -16.20 -33.37 47.18
C TRP A 87 -15.11 -32.32 46.90
N ARG A 88 -15.19 -31.61 45.77
CA ARG A 88 -14.25 -30.52 45.43
C ARG A 88 -14.35 -29.31 46.37
N GLU A 89 -15.54 -29.01 46.88
CA GLU A 89 -15.77 -27.94 47.86
C GLU A 89 -15.19 -28.29 49.23
N VAL A 90 -15.34 -29.55 49.66
CA VAL A 90 -14.80 -30.03 50.95
C VAL A 90 -13.28 -30.27 50.89
N HIS A 91 -12.70 -30.56 49.72
CA HIS A 91 -11.27 -30.90 49.57
C HIS A 91 -10.55 -30.01 48.53
N PRO A 92 -10.41 -28.70 48.78
CA PRO A 92 -9.76 -27.78 47.85
C PRO A 92 -8.26 -28.08 47.66
N ASP A 93 -7.57 -28.52 48.71
CA ASP A 93 -6.12 -28.77 48.67
C ASP A 93 -5.78 -30.05 47.88
N ARG A 94 -6.52 -31.14 48.11
CA ARG A 94 -6.39 -32.37 47.31
C ARG A 94 -6.66 -32.15 45.83
N ARG A 95 -7.58 -31.24 45.49
CA ARG A 95 -7.82 -30.84 44.10
C ARG A 95 -6.62 -30.09 43.52
N ARG A 96 -5.99 -29.19 44.27
CA ARG A 96 -4.79 -28.46 43.83
C ARG A 96 -3.62 -29.41 43.65
N GLU A 97 -3.39 -30.32 44.59
CA GLU A 97 -2.36 -31.37 44.52
C GLU A 97 -2.55 -32.26 43.28
N TYR A 98 -3.77 -32.78 43.08
CA TYR A 98 -4.08 -33.59 41.90
C TYR A 98 -3.89 -32.81 40.60
N GLN A 99 -4.31 -31.53 40.56
CA GLN A 99 -4.11 -30.68 39.40
C GLN A 99 -2.62 -30.39 39.15
N GLN A 100 -1.82 -30.18 40.19
CA GLN A 100 -0.38 -29.98 40.08
C GLN A 100 0.31 -31.24 39.54
N GLN A 101 0.03 -32.41 40.13
CA GLN A 101 0.56 -33.69 39.67
C GLN A 101 0.16 -33.97 38.21
N TRP A 102 -1.11 -33.75 37.87
CA TRP A 102 -1.57 -33.91 36.49
C TRP A 102 -0.87 -32.94 35.52
N MET A 103 -0.66 -31.69 35.92
CA MET A 103 0.05 -30.68 35.12
C MET A 103 1.54 -31.00 34.97
N GLU A 104 2.17 -31.61 35.97
CA GLU A 104 3.56 -32.07 35.91
C GLU A 104 3.71 -33.26 34.96
N GLU A 105 2.88 -34.27 35.12
CA GLU A 105 2.85 -35.47 34.27
C GLU A 105 2.48 -35.14 32.81
N ASN A 106 1.57 -34.18 32.60
CA ASN A 106 1.07 -33.80 31.27
C ASN A 106 1.65 -32.48 30.76
N ARG A 107 2.73 -31.97 31.37
CA ARG A 107 3.34 -30.68 31.00
C ARG A 107 3.74 -30.61 29.53
N ALA A 108 4.22 -31.73 28.97
CA ALA A 108 4.57 -31.82 27.56
C ALA A 108 3.34 -31.73 26.66
N LYS A 109 2.29 -32.50 26.95
CA LYS A 109 1.03 -32.51 26.18
C LYS A 109 0.31 -31.17 26.22
N VAL A 110 0.27 -30.52 27.38
CA VAL A 110 -0.31 -29.17 27.52
C VAL A 110 0.46 -28.16 26.69
N ARG A 111 1.80 -28.18 26.75
CA ARG A 111 2.64 -27.31 25.91
C ARG A 111 2.41 -27.55 24.42
N GLU A 112 2.35 -28.80 24.00
CA GLU A 112 2.12 -29.17 22.61
C GLU A 112 0.73 -28.74 22.11
N TYR A 113 -0.32 -28.90 22.93
CA TYR A 113 -1.65 -28.40 22.63
C TYR A 113 -1.66 -26.88 22.45
N TYR A 114 -1.03 -26.15 23.37
CA TYR A 114 -0.92 -24.69 23.24
C TYR A 114 -0.09 -24.29 22.03
N ASN A 115 1.03 -24.97 21.74
CA ASN A 115 1.84 -24.68 20.56
C ASN A 115 1.01 -24.87 19.27
N ARG A 116 0.29 -25.98 19.13
CA ARG A 116 -0.61 -26.22 17.99
C ARG A 116 -1.70 -25.15 17.88
N TYR A 117 -2.27 -24.71 19.00
CA TYR A 117 -3.23 -23.62 19.02
C TYR A 117 -2.60 -22.30 18.55
N TYR A 118 -1.43 -21.95 19.07
CA TYR A 118 -0.70 -20.73 18.72
C TYR A 118 -0.22 -20.73 17.27
N GLU A 119 0.16 -21.88 16.72
CA GLU A 119 0.54 -22.01 15.31
C GLU A 119 -0.67 -21.76 14.39
N ALA A 120 -1.82 -22.36 14.71
CA ALA A 120 -3.04 -22.18 13.92
C ALA A 120 -3.67 -20.79 14.05
N HIS A 121 -3.50 -20.11 15.19
CA HIS A 121 -4.13 -18.81 15.50
C HIS A 121 -3.10 -17.69 15.73
N ARG A 122 -1.91 -17.83 15.14
CA ARG A 122 -0.79 -16.92 15.39
C ARG A 122 -1.18 -15.47 15.10
N ASP A 123 -1.84 -15.26 13.97
CA ASP A 123 -2.19 -13.92 13.49
C ASP A 123 -3.30 -13.30 14.32
N GLU A 124 -4.31 -14.08 14.73
CA GLU A 124 -5.39 -13.61 15.61
C GLU A 124 -4.86 -13.19 16.98
N VAL A 125 -4.00 -14.02 17.59
CA VAL A 125 -3.43 -13.72 18.91
C VAL A 125 -2.51 -12.51 18.83
N ASN A 126 -1.70 -12.41 17.77
CA ASN A 126 -0.85 -11.24 17.54
C ASN A 126 -1.68 -9.99 17.30
N ALA A 127 -2.75 -10.06 16.51
CA ALA A 127 -3.66 -8.95 16.25
C ALA A 127 -4.32 -8.47 17.55
N ARG A 128 -4.84 -9.38 18.38
CA ARG A 128 -5.45 -9.03 19.68
C ARG A 128 -4.43 -8.41 20.65
N ALA A 129 -3.22 -8.95 20.69
CA ALA A 129 -2.13 -8.37 21.48
C ALA A 129 -1.73 -6.98 20.96
N ALA A 130 -1.77 -6.77 19.64
CA ALA A 130 -1.45 -5.52 18.99
C ALA A 130 -2.52 -4.45 19.25
N VAL A 131 -3.81 -4.80 19.15
CA VAL A 131 -4.94 -3.94 19.52
C VAL A 131 -4.82 -3.49 20.97
N ARG A 132 -4.48 -4.40 21.89
CA ARG A 132 -4.28 -4.05 23.31
C ARG A 132 -3.13 -3.07 23.51
N ARG A 133 -2.03 -3.23 22.78
CA ARG A 133 -0.87 -2.31 22.84
C ARG A 133 -1.20 -0.92 22.30
N ASP A 134 -2.05 -0.84 21.28
CA ASP A 134 -2.43 0.44 20.68
C ASP A 134 -3.51 1.18 21.47
N ALA A 135 -4.40 0.45 22.15
CA ALA A 135 -5.43 1.05 22.99
C ALA A 135 -4.84 1.81 24.19
N ASP A 136 -3.68 1.37 24.70
CA ASP A 136 -2.98 2.01 25.82
C ASP A 136 -1.46 1.92 25.66
N PRO A 137 -0.86 2.79 24.83
CA PRO A 137 0.57 2.77 24.54
C PRO A 137 1.39 3.16 25.76
N ASP A 138 0.86 4.00 26.65
CA ASP A 138 1.59 4.50 27.81
C ASP A 138 1.66 3.47 28.93
N ARG A 139 0.58 2.72 29.19
CA ARG A 139 0.64 1.56 30.08
C ARG A 139 1.59 0.49 29.56
N THR A 140 1.66 0.29 28.25
CA THR A 140 2.64 -0.65 27.66
C THR A 140 4.08 -0.19 27.93
N LYS A 141 4.37 1.12 27.77
CA LYS A 141 5.69 1.69 28.11
C LYS A 141 5.99 1.57 29.60
N GLN A 142 5.01 1.83 30.46
CA GLN A 142 5.15 1.71 31.92
C GLN A 142 5.47 0.28 32.33
N ILE A 143 4.71 -0.71 31.85
CA ILE A 143 4.99 -2.14 32.10
C ILE A 143 6.38 -2.52 31.61
N SER A 144 6.78 -2.05 30.42
CA SER A 144 8.12 -2.31 29.89
C SER A 144 9.22 -1.66 30.75
N LYS A 145 8.96 -0.47 31.30
CA LYS A 145 9.88 0.24 32.19
C LYS A 145 9.98 -0.47 33.54
N GLU A 146 8.87 -0.81 34.16
CA GLU A 146 8.81 -1.57 35.42
C GLU A 146 9.48 -2.94 35.30
N TRP A 147 9.32 -3.61 34.16
CA TRP A 147 10.05 -4.85 33.89
C TRP A 147 11.55 -4.60 33.79
N ALA A 148 11.97 -3.55 33.07
CA ALA A 148 13.38 -3.20 32.92
C ALA A 148 14.04 -2.80 34.24
N ASP A 149 13.31 -2.10 35.11
CA ASP A 149 13.77 -1.69 36.44
C ASP A 149 13.90 -2.90 37.38
N ARG A 150 12.90 -3.80 37.39
CA ARG A 150 12.95 -5.06 38.16
C ARG A 150 14.03 -6.04 37.67
N ASN A 151 14.40 -5.98 36.39
CA ASN A 151 15.38 -6.87 35.76
C ASN A 151 16.69 -6.14 35.45
N LYS A 152 17.07 -5.11 36.22
CA LYS A 152 18.28 -4.32 35.98
C LYS A 152 19.56 -5.17 36.00
N GLU A 153 19.70 -6.04 37.00
CA GLU A 153 20.85 -6.97 37.11
C GLU A 153 20.89 -7.95 35.94
N ARG A 154 19.75 -8.54 35.58
CA ARG A 154 19.66 -9.45 34.43
C ARG A 154 20.05 -8.75 33.12
N ARG A 155 19.68 -7.47 32.94
CA ARG A 155 20.10 -6.68 31.78
C ARG A 155 21.60 -6.37 31.81
N ALA A 156 22.17 -6.08 32.98
CA ALA A 156 23.59 -5.86 33.15
C ALA A 156 24.39 -7.15 32.88
N GLU A 157 23.92 -8.29 33.35
CA GLU A 157 24.48 -9.61 33.08
C GLU A 157 24.45 -9.94 31.57
N LEU A 158 23.31 -9.71 30.90
CA LEU A 158 23.24 -9.86 29.44
C LEU A 158 24.23 -8.94 28.70
N GLN A 159 24.49 -7.72 29.22
CA GLN A 159 25.52 -6.85 28.66
C GLN A 159 26.94 -7.37 28.95
N ARG A 160 27.20 -7.96 30.12
CA ARG A 160 28.48 -8.61 30.44
C ARG A 160 28.73 -9.81 29.52
N ILE A 161 27.72 -10.65 29.30
CA ILE A 161 27.78 -11.79 28.37
C ILE A 161 27.99 -11.29 26.93
N ARG A 162 27.34 -10.19 26.51
CA ARG A 162 27.58 -9.62 25.18
C ARG A 162 29.02 -9.11 25.02
N ARG A 163 29.63 -8.59 26.10
CA ARG A 163 31.01 -8.10 26.13
C ARG A 163 32.05 -9.18 26.43
N SER A 164 31.64 -10.40 26.76
CA SER A 164 32.58 -11.46 27.13
C SER A 164 33.33 -12.01 25.92
N ASP A 165 32.76 -11.88 24.72
CA ASP A 165 33.43 -12.15 23.46
C ASP A 165 34.03 -10.84 22.89
N PRO A 166 35.37 -10.67 22.94
CA PRO A 166 36.03 -9.45 22.51
C PRO A 166 35.88 -9.19 21.00
N GLU A 167 35.87 -10.23 20.17
CA GLU A 167 35.83 -10.11 18.71
C GLU A 167 34.45 -9.63 18.25
N THR A 168 33.39 -10.29 18.74
CA THR A 168 32.01 -9.87 18.47
C THR A 168 31.78 -8.43 18.97
N TYR A 169 32.24 -8.10 20.17
CA TYR A 169 32.08 -6.74 20.72
C TYR A 169 32.85 -5.68 19.93
N GLN A 170 34.08 -5.98 19.46
CA GLN A 170 34.83 -5.07 18.59
C GLN A 170 34.11 -4.83 17.26
N SER A 171 33.58 -5.88 16.64
CA SER A 171 32.80 -5.74 15.40
C SER A 171 31.56 -4.85 15.59
N GLU A 172 30.85 -4.98 16.73
CA GLU A 172 29.73 -4.11 17.08
C GLU A 172 30.17 -2.64 17.25
N LEU A 173 31.33 -2.39 17.86
CA LEU A 173 31.89 -1.06 18.03
C LEU A 173 32.30 -0.43 16.69
N GLU A 174 32.89 -1.20 15.78
CA GLU A 174 33.25 -0.75 14.44
C GLU A 174 32.02 -0.37 13.61
N VAL A 175 30.97 -1.20 13.63
CA VAL A 175 29.68 -0.91 12.97
C VAL A 175 29.08 0.40 13.52
N ASN A 176 29.12 0.59 14.84
CA ASN A 176 28.66 1.83 15.48
C ASN A 176 29.51 3.04 15.08
N ALA A 177 30.84 2.89 14.99
CA ALA A 177 31.74 3.94 14.55
C ALA A 177 31.50 4.31 13.08
N ALA A 178 31.31 3.33 12.21
CA ALA A 178 30.96 3.53 10.80
C ALA A 178 29.62 4.26 10.64
N ALA A 179 28.59 3.86 11.40
CA ALA A 179 27.30 4.54 11.40
C ALA A 179 27.41 6.01 11.83
N ARG A 180 28.23 6.32 12.84
CA ARG A 180 28.51 7.71 13.26
C ARG A 180 29.27 8.50 12.19
N ARG A 181 30.23 7.88 11.49
CA ARG A 181 30.94 8.50 10.35
C ARG A 181 29.96 8.84 9.21
N LEU A 182 29.09 7.90 8.84
CA LEU A 182 28.06 8.10 7.83
C LEU A 182 27.11 9.24 8.19
N LYS A 183 26.61 9.27 9.43
CA LYS A 183 25.72 10.36 9.90
C LYS A 183 26.37 11.74 9.76
N ARG A 184 27.64 11.88 10.12
CA ARG A 184 28.40 13.13 9.96
C ARG A 184 28.60 13.50 8.49
N SER A 185 28.87 12.51 7.62
CA SER A 185 29.01 12.73 6.18
C SER A 185 27.71 13.25 5.55
N LEU A 186 26.57 12.61 5.83
CA LEU A 186 25.25 13.04 5.36
C LEU A 186 24.93 14.46 5.80
N SER A 187 25.15 14.77 7.08
CA SER A 187 24.93 16.12 7.62
C SER A 187 25.81 17.18 6.92
N ARG A 188 27.07 16.86 6.61
CA ARG A 188 27.96 17.78 5.88
C ARG A 188 27.50 18.00 4.43
N ALA A 189 26.90 16.99 3.82
CA ALA A 189 26.33 17.08 2.48
C ALA A 189 24.95 17.79 2.43
N GLY A 190 24.45 18.30 3.56
CA GLY A 190 23.09 18.85 3.66
C GLY A 190 22.00 17.81 3.47
N LEU A 191 22.34 16.53 3.49
CA LEU A 191 21.40 15.42 3.34
C LEU A 191 20.79 15.09 4.70
N PRO A 192 19.47 14.85 4.76
CA PRO A 192 18.83 14.45 6.00
C PRO A 192 19.46 13.15 6.51
N PRO A 193 19.67 13.00 7.83
CA PRO A 193 20.19 11.77 8.38
C PRO A 193 19.23 10.62 8.03
N LYS A 194 19.79 9.45 7.72
CA LYS A 194 19.01 8.22 7.53
C LYS A 194 18.01 8.10 8.69
N ARG A 195 16.70 8.03 8.40
CA ARG A 195 15.67 7.81 9.43
C ARG A 195 15.99 6.48 10.13
N LEU A 196 16.60 6.56 11.31
CA LEU A 196 17.07 5.40 12.08
C LEU A 196 15.93 4.62 12.71
N HIS A 197 14.80 5.29 12.93
CA HIS A 197 13.55 4.63 13.29
C HIS A 197 12.84 4.29 11.99
N PRO A 198 12.86 3.02 11.54
CA PRO A 198 11.78 2.54 10.69
C PRO A 198 10.48 2.92 11.38
N THR A 199 9.52 3.45 10.60
CA THR A 199 8.18 3.84 11.04
C THR A 199 7.73 2.89 12.15
N THR A 200 7.31 3.41 13.30
CA THR A 200 7.04 2.55 14.46
C THR A 200 6.00 1.50 14.07
N ALA A 201 5.99 0.33 14.73
CA ALA A 201 5.01 -0.70 14.39
C ALA A 201 3.57 -0.21 14.55
N ALA A 202 3.31 0.79 15.41
CA ALA A 202 2.02 1.45 15.53
C ALA A 202 1.74 2.35 14.31
N GLU A 203 2.67 3.23 13.94
CA GLU A 203 2.54 4.10 12.75
C GLU A 203 2.36 3.28 11.47
N ARG A 204 3.14 2.21 11.25
CA ARG A 204 2.95 1.33 10.07
C ARG A 204 1.54 0.77 9.97
N ARG A 205 0.94 0.40 11.11
CA ARG A 205 -0.43 -0.14 11.15
C ARG A 205 -1.48 0.95 11.01
N VAL A 206 -1.15 2.20 11.35
CA VAL A 206 -2.01 3.35 11.01
C VAL A 206 -1.91 3.60 9.51
N ASP A 207 -0.70 3.72 8.97
CA ASP A 207 -0.43 3.92 7.53
C ASP A 207 -1.06 2.81 6.68
N GLU A 208 -0.99 1.55 7.11
CA GLU A 208 -1.61 0.41 6.42
C GLU A 208 -3.14 0.50 6.44
N ARG A 209 -3.75 0.86 7.58
CA ARG A 209 -5.19 1.09 7.67
C ARG A 209 -5.65 2.29 6.83
N GLU A 210 -4.88 3.37 6.83
CA GLU A 210 -5.15 4.54 6.01
C GLU A 210 -4.99 4.22 4.52
N ALA A 211 -3.97 3.44 4.15
CA ALA A 211 -3.78 2.96 2.80
C ALA A 211 -4.94 2.06 2.37
N ASP A 212 -5.34 1.10 3.21
CA ASP A 212 -6.49 0.23 2.94
C ASP A 212 -7.76 1.05 2.76
N ALA A 213 -8.05 1.98 3.68
CA ALA A 213 -9.19 2.88 3.56
C ALA A 213 -9.14 3.71 2.26
N TYR A 214 -7.95 4.19 1.89
CA TYR A 214 -7.73 4.96 0.68
C TYR A 214 -7.94 4.12 -0.59
N PHE A 215 -7.40 2.90 -0.66
CA PHE A 215 -7.48 2.04 -1.85
C PHE A 215 -8.83 1.32 -2.01
N HIS A 216 -9.57 1.09 -0.92
CA HIS A 216 -10.89 0.44 -0.95
C HIS A 216 -12.06 1.43 -1.04
N ASP A 217 -11.80 2.74 -1.10
CA ASP A 217 -12.83 3.75 -1.35
C ASP A 217 -13.40 3.60 -2.77
N GLN A 218 -14.68 3.24 -2.84
CA GLN A 218 -15.41 3.00 -4.09
C GLN A 218 -15.61 4.28 -4.92
N SER A 219 -15.62 5.46 -4.28
CA SER A 219 -15.83 6.75 -4.96
C SER A 219 -14.56 7.27 -5.65
N ARG A 220 -13.40 6.72 -5.27
CA ARG A 220 -12.10 7.26 -5.63
C ARG A 220 -11.73 7.17 -7.11
N PRO A 221 -12.01 6.08 -7.85
CA PRO A 221 -11.76 6.04 -9.29
C PRO A 221 -12.51 7.16 -10.04
N GLU A 222 -13.76 7.42 -9.65
CA GLU A 222 -14.58 8.48 -10.24
C GLU A 222 -14.11 9.87 -9.80
N HIS A 223 -13.70 10.05 -8.54
CA HIS A 223 -13.05 11.29 -8.07
C HIS A 223 -11.81 11.63 -8.90
N LEU A 224 -10.91 10.66 -9.10
CA LEU A 224 -9.68 10.85 -9.90
C LEU A 224 -9.99 11.15 -11.36
N ARG A 225 -11.03 10.53 -11.92
CA ARG A 225 -11.51 10.82 -13.26
C ARG A 225 -12.03 12.25 -13.37
N GLN A 226 -12.91 12.67 -12.46
CA GLN A 226 -13.43 14.03 -12.42
C GLN A 226 -12.30 15.05 -12.26
N PHE A 227 -11.34 14.78 -11.39
CA PHE A 227 -10.19 15.65 -11.16
C PHE A 227 -9.33 15.79 -12.42
N THR A 228 -9.00 14.67 -13.07
CA THR A 228 -8.19 14.67 -14.31
C THR A 228 -8.90 15.44 -15.42
N VAL A 229 -10.18 15.13 -15.69
CA VAL A 229 -10.97 15.82 -16.74
C VAL A 229 -11.09 17.31 -16.43
N PHE A 230 -11.28 17.69 -15.17
CA PHE A 230 -11.34 19.09 -14.74
C PHE A 230 -10.01 19.81 -14.96
N ALA A 231 -8.90 19.23 -14.50
CA ALA A 231 -7.57 19.82 -14.65
C ALA A 231 -7.15 19.95 -16.12
N GLU A 232 -7.46 18.96 -16.95
CA GLU A 232 -7.21 19.00 -18.39
C GLU A 232 -8.05 20.06 -19.08
N SER A 233 -9.36 20.10 -18.80
CA SER A 233 -10.28 21.10 -19.37
C SER A 233 -9.89 22.52 -18.98
N LEU A 234 -9.49 22.73 -17.72
CA LEU A 234 -8.99 24.00 -17.22
C LEU A 234 -7.69 24.41 -17.93
N THR A 235 -6.78 23.46 -18.11
CA THR A 235 -5.51 23.72 -18.80
C THR A 235 -5.72 24.06 -20.26
N GLU A 236 -6.54 23.28 -20.98
CA GLU A 236 -6.90 23.55 -22.36
C GLU A 236 -7.58 24.93 -22.50
N HIS A 237 -8.53 25.23 -21.61
CA HIS A 237 -9.23 26.52 -21.62
C HIS A 237 -8.26 27.69 -21.44
N MET A 238 -7.32 27.57 -20.50
CA MET A 238 -6.31 28.60 -20.22
C MET A 238 -5.30 28.76 -21.36
N LEU A 239 -4.86 27.67 -21.99
CA LEU A 239 -3.97 27.76 -23.15
C LEU A 239 -4.64 28.43 -24.35
N LYS A 240 -5.94 28.19 -24.55
CA LYS A 240 -6.70 28.75 -25.68
C LYS A 240 -7.16 30.19 -25.44
N ASN A 241 -7.59 30.52 -24.22
CA ASN A 241 -8.26 31.79 -23.91
C ASN A 241 -7.50 32.67 -22.92
N GLY A 242 -6.31 32.27 -22.47
CA GLY A 242 -5.57 32.94 -21.39
C GLY A 242 -5.36 34.44 -21.63
N ALA A 243 -4.95 34.84 -22.84
CA ALA A 243 -4.76 36.26 -23.18
C ALA A 243 -6.05 37.07 -23.03
N ARG A 244 -7.17 36.58 -23.58
CA ARG A 244 -8.48 37.23 -23.47
C ARG A 244 -8.97 37.30 -22.02
N MET A 245 -8.68 36.27 -21.21
CA MET A 245 -9.02 36.26 -19.79
C MET A 245 -8.19 37.28 -19.01
N HIS A 246 -6.91 37.46 -19.35
CA HIS A 246 -6.06 38.50 -18.78
C HIS A 246 -6.58 39.91 -19.10
N GLU A 247 -6.91 40.19 -20.37
CA GLU A 247 -7.51 41.47 -20.77
C GLU A 247 -8.80 41.77 -20.00
N PHE A 248 -9.69 40.77 -19.86
CA PHE A 248 -10.89 40.89 -19.06
C PHE A 248 -10.59 41.20 -17.59
N ALA A 249 -9.63 40.48 -16.99
CA ALA A 249 -9.27 40.65 -15.59
C ALA A 249 -8.60 42.01 -15.31
N GLU A 250 -7.76 42.51 -16.22
CA GLU A 250 -7.17 43.85 -16.14
C GLU A 250 -8.26 44.93 -16.19
N ALA A 251 -9.17 44.86 -17.17
CA ALA A 251 -10.29 45.79 -17.27
C ALA A 251 -11.19 45.75 -16.02
N TYR A 252 -11.41 44.56 -15.46
CA TYR A 252 -12.16 44.40 -14.21
C TYR A 252 -11.45 45.06 -13.02
N VAL A 253 -10.13 44.86 -12.86
CA VAL A 253 -9.33 45.47 -11.78
C VAL A 253 -9.30 46.99 -11.92
N GLU A 254 -9.13 47.52 -13.13
CA GLU A 254 -9.18 48.96 -13.39
C GLU A 254 -10.53 49.57 -13.01
N ASN A 255 -11.63 48.95 -13.44
CA ASN A 255 -12.97 49.44 -13.10
C ASN A 255 -13.21 49.39 -11.58
N ARG A 256 -12.75 48.33 -10.92
CA ARG A 256 -12.81 48.19 -9.46
C ARG A 256 -12.04 49.29 -8.73
N ALA A 257 -10.85 49.64 -9.23
CA ALA A 257 -10.06 50.75 -8.71
C ALA A 257 -10.76 52.10 -8.89
N ARG A 258 -11.43 52.33 -10.02
CA ARG A 258 -12.23 53.56 -10.25
C ARG A 258 -13.40 53.68 -9.27
N MET A 259 -13.96 52.57 -8.81
CA MET A 259 -15.01 52.54 -7.79
C MET A 259 -14.48 52.64 -6.34
N GLY A 260 -13.16 52.77 -6.12
CA GLY A 260 -12.56 52.85 -4.79
C GLY A 260 -12.55 51.53 -4.01
N LEU A 261 -12.76 50.40 -4.69
CA LEU A 261 -12.75 49.08 -4.07
C LEU A 261 -11.31 48.52 -3.99
N PRO A 262 -11.00 47.64 -3.00
CA PRO A 262 -9.67 47.04 -2.88
C PRO A 262 -9.24 46.30 -4.15
N GLN A 263 -7.99 46.51 -4.57
CA GLN A 263 -7.42 45.82 -5.72
C GLN A 263 -7.25 44.33 -5.43
N LEU A 264 -7.56 43.51 -6.43
CA LEU A 264 -7.35 42.07 -6.40
C LEU A 264 -6.27 41.71 -7.41
N PRO A 265 -5.42 40.71 -7.15
CA PRO A 265 -4.44 40.25 -8.13
C PRO A 265 -5.13 39.77 -9.42
N VAL A 266 -4.70 40.29 -10.57
CA VAL A 266 -5.25 39.94 -11.90
C VAL A 266 -5.26 38.42 -12.11
N GLU A 267 -4.15 37.73 -11.76
CA GLU A 267 -4.08 36.26 -11.85
C GLU A 267 -5.22 35.56 -11.09
N ASN A 268 -5.60 36.05 -9.90
CA ASN A 268 -6.63 35.38 -9.11
C ASN A 268 -8.00 35.47 -9.81
N ILE A 269 -8.29 36.62 -10.44
CA ILE A 269 -9.54 36.83 -11.19
C ILE A 269 -9.55 35.96 -12.45
N VAL A 270 -8.43 35.89 -13.19
CA VAL A 270 -8.28 35.04 -14.37
C VAL A 270 -8.61 33.59 -14.05
N TYR A 271 -7.97 33.02 -13.03
CA TYR A 271 -8.15 31.62 -12.68
C TYR A 271 -9.49 31.34 -12.01
N ALA A 272 -10.03 32.26 -11.21
CA ALA A 272 -11.39 32.14 -10.68
C ALA A 272 -12.41 32.07 -11.82
N ARG A 273 -12.31 32.99 -12.80
CA ARG A 273 -13.22 33.03 -13.94
C ARG A 273 -13.09 31.79 -14.84
N ALA A 274 -11.86 31.32 -15.06
CA ALA A 274 -11.64 30.10 -15.82
C ALA A 274 -12.23 28.86 -15.13
N VAL A 275 -12.09 28.76 -13.80
CA VAL A 275 -12.72 27.70 -13.01
C VAL A 275 -14.24 27.76 -13.12
N GLU A 276 -14.86 28.94 -12.97
CA GLU A 276 -16.31 29.11 -13.14
C GLU A 276 -16.78 28.57 -14.49
N LEU A 277 -16.16 29.01 -15.58
CA LEU A 277 -16.54 28.60 -16.94
C LEU A 277 -16.37 27.10 -17.18
N VAL A 278 -15.33 26.49 -16.63
CA VAL A 278 -15.08 25.05 -16.77
C VAL A 278 -16.05 24.24 -15.93
N VAL A 279 -16.33 24.67 -14.69
CA VAL A 279 -17.34 24.03 -13.83
C VAL A 279 -18.73 24.11 -14.46
N GLU A 280 -19.14 25.26 -14.99
CA GLU A 280 -20.43 25.41 -15.68
C GLU A 280 -20.56 24.46 -16.88
N ARG A 281 -19.47 24.26 -17.63
CA ARG A 281 -19.44 23.35 -18.78
C ARG A 281 -19.43 21.89 -18.36
N MET A 282 -18.89 21.57 -17.19
CA MET A 282 -18.80 20.22 -16.66
C MET A 282 -20.02 19.88 -15.78
N HIS A 283 -20.96 19.09 -16.29
CA HIS A 283 -22.16 18.70 -15.53
C HIS A 283 -21.92 17.71 -14.36
N ARG A 284 -20.67 17.36 -14.03
CA ARG A 284 -20.33 16.36 -12.99
C ARG A 284 -19.02 16.71 -12.29
N VAL A 285 -19.09 17.60 -11.31
CA VAL A 285 -17.93 18.04 -10.51
C VAL A 285 -18.14 17.79 -9.01
N ASP A 286 -19.17 17.02 -8.66
CA ASP A 286 -19.72 16.92 -7.31
C ASP A 286 -18.77 16.23 -6.32
N LEU A 287 -17.80 15.45 -6.81
CA LEU A 287 -16.81 14.80 -5.96
C LEU A 287 -15.60 15.70 -5.67
N LEU A 288 -15.41 16.81 -6.42
CA LEU A 288 -14.24 17.65 -6.24
C LEU A 288 -14.37 18.55 -5.02
N THR A 289 -13.36 18.52 -4.17
CA THR A 289 -13.23 19.45 -3.05
C THR A 289 -12.58 20.76 -3.50
N SER A 290 -12.70 21.81 -2.69
CA SER A 290 -11.97 23.07 -2.91
C SER A 290 -10.45 22.87 -2.96
N ARG A 291 -9.92 21.87 -2.25
CA ARG A 291 -8.51 21.47 -2.29
C ARG A 291 -8.11 20.92 -3.65
N ASP A 292 -8.98 20.10 -4.25
CA ASP A 292 -8.77 19.52 -5.58
C ASP A 292 -8.78 20.61 -6.64
N VAL A 293 -9.76 21.52 -6.61
CA VAL A 293 -9.81 22.68 -7.51
C VAL A 293 -8.55 23.54 -7.38
N ALA A 294 -8.11 23.83 -6.16
CA ALA A 294 -6.88 24.58 -5.93
C ALA A 294 -5.62 23.84 -6.45
N ALA A 295 -5.59 22.51 -6.36
CA ALA A 295 -4.51 21.71 -6.92
C ALA A 295 -4.50 21.75 -8.45
N ALA A 296 -5.67 21.61 -9.08
CA ALA A 296 -5.82 21.74 -10.53
C ALA A 296 -5.37 23.13 -11.01
N VAL A 297 -5.78 24.22 -10.34
CA VAL A 297 -5.34 25.58 -10.66
C VAL A 297 -3.81 25.72 -10.58
N ARG A 298 -3.18 25.17 -9.53
CA ARG A 298 -1.70 25.19 -9.42
C ARG A 298 -1.04 24.43 -10.57
N SER A 299 -1.57 23.26 -10.93
CA SER A 299 -1.08 22.46 -12.06
C SER A 299 -1.24 23.19 -13.39
N THR A 300 -2.40 23.81 -13.61
CA THR A 300 -2.64 24.61 -14.81
C THR A 300 -1.71 25.82 -14.88
N LYS A 301 -1.47 26.53 -13.77
CA LYS A 301 -0.50 27.63 -13.73
C LYS A 301 0.89 27.20 -14.18
N THR A 302 1.36 26.03 -13.74
CA THR A 302 2.66 25.51 -14.14
C THR A 302 2.71 25.14 -15.62
N GLU A 303 1.66 24.50 -16.14
CA GLU A 303 1.60 24.10 -17.55
C GLU A 303 1.46 25.30 -18.50
N VAL A 304 0.62 26.29 -18.15
CA VAL A 304 0.47 27.53 -18.93
C VAL A 304 1.80 28.27 -19.00
N ARG A 305 2.49 28.46 -17.86
CA ARG A 305 3.82 29.11 -17.84
C ARG A 305 4.85 28.33 -18.66
N ARG A 306 4.79 26.99 -18.62
CA ARG A 306 5.67 26.14 -19.44
C ARG A 306 5.39 26.32 -20.93
N ALA A 307 4.12 26.34 -21.34
CA ALA A 307 3.72 26.55 -22.72
C ALA A 307 4.11 27.95 -23.22
N GLU A 308 3.88 28.99 -22.42
CA GLU A 308 4.28 30.37 -22.73
C GLU A 308 5.81 30.48 -22.90
N ARG A 309 6.57 29.90 -21.96
CA ARG A 309 8.04 29.84 -22.04
C ARG A 309 8.50 29.13 -23.32
N GLN A 310 7.88 28.01 -23.67
CA GLN A 310 8.19 27.27 -24.89
C GLN A 310 7.87 28.11 -26.14
N GLN A 311 6.73 28.80 -26.17
CA GLN A 311 6.36 29.67 -27.27
C GLN A 311 7.32 30.87 -27.42
N GLN A 312 7.73 31.49 -26.31
CA GLN A 312 8.75 32.55 -26.33
C GLN A 312 10.09 32.03 -26.83
N PHE A 313 10.50 30.84 -26.38
CA PHE A 313 11.72 30.17 -26.84
C PHE A 313 11.67 29.92 -28.35
N ASP A 314 10.60 29.34 -28.87
CA ASP A 314 10.45 29.05 -30.30
C ASP A 314 10.42 30.32 -31.14
N ARG A 315 9.75 31.37 -30.65
CA ARG A 315 9.74 32.70 -31.28
C ARG A 315 11.15 33.30 -31.30
N LEU A 316 11.89 33.22 -30.19
CA LEU A 316 13.28 33.70 -30.11
C LEU A 316 14.16 32.99 -31.13
N VAL A 317 14.13 31.66 -31.16
CA VAL A 317 14.91 30.87 -32.13
C VAL A 317 14.54 31.25 -33.57
N LYS A 318 13.25 31.36 -33.88
CA LYS A 318 12.78 31.75 -35.22
C LYS A 318 13.28 33.15 -35.61
N THR A 319 13.19 34.13 -34.70
CA THR A 319 13.64 35.50 -34.95
C THR A 319 15.15 35.55 -35.14
N VAL A 320 15.94 34.84 -34.32
CA VAL A 320 17.40 34.78 -34.47
C VAL A 320 17.78 34.17 -35.82
N VAL A 321 17.15 33.07 -36.22
CA VAL A 321 17.41 32.45 -37.54
C VAL A 321 17.10 33.44 -38.68
N ALA A 322 15.94 34.11 -38.63
CA ALA A 322 15.58 35.11 -39.62
C ALA A 322 16.55 36.31 -39.63
N GLN A 323 17.00 36.76 -38.45
CA GLN A 323 17.94 37.86 -38.30
C GLN A 323 19.32 37.52 -38.87
N VAL A 324 19.81 36.30 -38.62
CA VAL A 324 21.06 35.80 -39.22
C VAL A 324 20.94 35.71 -40.74
N GLN A 325 19.84 35.17 -41.26
CA GLN A 325 19.64 35.05 -42.70
C GLN A 325 19.63 36.44 -43.38
N ARG A 326 18.94 37.41 -42.78
CA ARG A 326 18.83 38.78 -43.30
C ARG A 326 20.14 39.56 -43.27
N ASN A 327 20.96 39.39 -42.23
CA ASN A 327 22.17 40.20 -42.01
C ASN A 327 23.47 39.38 -42.05
N SER A 328 23.44 38.23 -42.74
CA SER A 328 24.53 37.24 -42.75
C SER A 328 25.88 37.83 -43.16
N ALA A 329 25.92 38.67 -44.19
CA ALA A 329 27.14 39.33 -44.66
C ALA A 329 27.74 40.28 -43.61
N ARG A 330 26.90 41.10 -42.97
CA ARG A 330 27.33 42.03 -41.91
C ARG A 330 27.91 41.27 -40.72
N TYR A 331 27.18 40.28 -40.22
CA TYR A 331 27.63 39.50 -39.07
C TYR A 331 28.89 38.68 -39.38
N ALA A 332 29.11 38.24 -40.62
CA ALA A 332 30.33 37.53 -41.00
C ALA A 332 31.56 38.45 -40.89
N VAL A 333 31.46 39.70 -41.36
CA VAL A 333 32.52 40.71 -41.21
C VAL A 333 32.79 40.99 -39.74
N ASP A 334 31.76 41.24 -38.95
CA ASP A 334 31.90 41.50 -37.51
C ASP A 334 32.53 40.32 -36.76
N ALA A 335 32.15 39.09 -37.12
CA ALA A 335 32.72 37.86 -36.56
C ALA A 335 34.20 37.67 -36.93
N GLU A 336 34.63 38.06 -38.13
CA GLU A 336 36.03 38.05 -38.50
C GLU A 336 36.86 39.07 -37.72
N VAL A 337 36.34 40.30 -37.59
CA VAL A 337 36.98 41.37 -36.81
C VAL A 337 37.14 40.94 -35.36
N GLU A 338 36.09 40.38 -34.74
CA GLU A 338 36.14 39.82 -33.38
C GLU A 338 37.20 38.72 -33.27
N ASN A 339 37.25 37.79 -34.23
CA ASN A 339 38.26 36.73 -34.22
C ASN A 339 39.70 37.27 -34.38
N ARG A 340 39.92 38.35 -35.14
CA ARG A 340 41.23 39.01 -35.22
C ARG A 340 41.61 39.63 -33.88
N ALA A 341 40.69 40.34 -33.24
CA ALA A 341 40.89 40.91 -31.91
C ALA A 341 41.23 39.82 -30.86
N ARG A 342 40.52 38.69 -30.90
CA ARG A 342 40.81 37.53 -30.03
C ARG A 342 42.23 37.01 -30.21
N THR A 343 42.70 36.86 -31.45
CA THR A 343 44.09 36.44 -31.74
C THR A 343 45.11 37.43 -31.19
N HIS A 344 44.88 38.75 -31.36
CA HIS A 344 45.76 39.77 -30.78
C HIS A 344 45.83 39.70 -29.24
N HIS A 345 44.74 39.26 -28.59
CA HIS A 345 44.70 39.03 -27.14
C HIS A 345 45.12 37.62 -26.71
N GLY A 346 45.70 36.80 -27.60
CA GLY A 346 46.12 35.43 -27.29
C GLY A 346 44.97 34.45 -27.00
N LYS A 347 43.73 34.83 -27.34
CA LYS A 347 42.55 33.95 -27.17
C LYS A 347 42.35 33.10 -28.44
N PRO A 348 41.90 31.84 -28.29
CA PRO A 348 41.62 31.00 -29.45
C PRO A 348 40.47 31.58 -30.29
N ARG A 349 40.60 31.40 -31.62
CA ARG A 349 39.55 31.74 -32.58
C ARG A 349 38.32 30.86 -32.32
N VAL A 350 37.14 31.45 -32.48
CA VAL A 350 35.85 30.76 -32.41
C VAL A 350 35.30 30.63 -33.82
N SER A 351 34.47 29.62 -34.11
CA SER A 351 33.88 29.50 -35.45
C SER A 351 33.07 30.76 -35.80
N VAL A 352 33.23 31.23 -37.04
CA VAL A 352 32.53 32.43 -37.55
C VAL A 352 31.01 32.26 -37.39
N GLU A 353 30.48 31.08 -37.67
CA GLU A 353 29.05 30.77 -37.49
C GLU A 353 28.60 30.93 -36.03
N SER A 354 29.44 30.56 -35.06
CA SER A 354 29.10 30.71 -33.65
C SER A 354 29.00 32.18 -33.25
N LEU A 355 29.94 33.01 -33.73
CA LEU A 355 29.95 34.45 -33.47
C LEU A 355 28.79 35.16 -34.18
N VAL A 356 28.46 34.77 -35.41
CA VAL A 356 27.29 35.29 -36.15
C VAL A 356 26.00 35.06 -35.37
N VAL A 357 25.76 33.83 -34.88
CA VAL A 357 24.55 33.53 -34.09
C VAL A 357 24.56 34.28 -32.76
N GLN A 358 25.73 34.42 -32.12
CA GLN A 358 25.84 35.18 -30.87
C GLN A 358 25.47 36.66 -31.08
N ARG A 359 26.02 37.33 -32.11
CA ARG A 359 25.69 38.73 -32.42
C ARG A 359 24.22 38.92 -32.78
N ALA A 360 23.65 38.00 -33.56
CA ALA A 360 22.22 38.03 -33.85
C ALA A 360 21.36 37.83 -32.59
N MET A 361 21.78 36.95 -31.67
CA MET A 361 21.10 36.74 -30.40
C MET A 361 21.13 38.00 -29.51
N GLU A 362 22.29 38.66 -29.40
CA GLU A 362 22.44 39.92 -28.66
C GLU A 362 21.45 40.98 -29.19
N GLU A 363 21.39 41.21 -30.50
CA GLU A 363 20.45 42.18 -31.10
C GLU A 363 18.97 41.80 -30.94
N VAL A 364 18.65 40.51 -30.98
CA VAL A 364 17.25 40.05 -30.85
C VAL A 364 16.76 40.15 -29.42
N ILE A 365 17.60 39.81 -28.42
CA ILE A 365 17.24 39.90 -27.00
C ILE A 365 16.95 41.35 -26.59
N GLU A 366 17.67 42.33 -27.14
CA GLU A 366 17.41 43.76 -26.88
C GLU A 366 16.02 44.21 -27.37
N ARG A 367 15.46 43.55 -28.38
CA ARG A 367 14.21 43.96 -29.03
C ARG A 367 13.01 43.09 -28.68
N MET A 368 13.24 41.93 -28.04
CA MET A 368 12.19 40.99 -27.71
C MET A 368 12.03 40.84 -26.20
N PRO A 369 10.79 40.83 -25.69
CA PRO A 369 10.57 40.51 -24.28
C PRO A 369 11.00 39.05 -24.02
N THR A 370 11.95 38.89 -23.10
CA THR A 370 12.50 37.61 -22.66
C THR A 370 12.13 37.30 -21.20
N SER A 371 11.09 37.94 -20.67
CA SER A 371 10.71 37.91 -19.25
C SER A 371 10.43 36.52 -18.67
N SER A 372 10.09 35.53 -19.51
CA SER A 372 9.86 34.14 -19.07
C SER A 372 11.05 33.19 -19.33
N LEU A 373 12.09 33.66 -20.03
CA LEU A 373 13.24 32.85 -20.42
C LEU A 373 14.37 32.95 -19.39
N THR A 374 14.95 31.81 -19.06
CA THR A 374 16.14 31.71 -18.23
C THR A 374 17.41 31.88 -19.07
N ILE A 375 18.55 32.14 -18.41
CA ILE A 375 19.86 32.18 -19.07
C ILE A 375 20.17 30.86 -19.79
N GLU A 376 19.71 29.73 -19.24
CA GLU A 376 19.86 28.42 -19.86
C GLU A 376 19.05 28.29 -21.16
N ASP A 377 17.84 28.86 -21.19
CA ASP A 377 17.04 28.91 -22.42
C ASP A 377 17.73 29.73 -23.50
N GLY A 378 18.38 30.85 -23.15
CA GLY A 378 19.19 31.61 -24.12
C GLY A 378 20.32 30.79 -24.74
N ARG A 379 21.02 30.00 -23.91
CA ARG A 379 22.08 29.07 -24.39
C ARG A 379 21.51 27.97 -25.27
N SER A 380 20.37 27.40 -24.88
CA SER A 380 19.66 26.38 -25.67
C SER A 380 19.13 26.94 -26.98
N ALA A 381 18.61 28.17 -26.99
CA ALA A 381 18.11 28.85 -28.17
C ALA A 381 19.25 29.13 -29.16
N THR A 382 20.42 29.51 -28.65
CA THR A 382 21.64 29.69 -29.44
C THR A 382 22.06 28.39 -30.12
N ARG A 383 22.06 27.26 -29.40
CA ARG A 383 22.35 25.95 -29.97
C ARG A 383 21.31 25.54 -31.02
N ALA A 384 20.03 25.70 -30.72
CA ALA A 384 18.94 25.39 -31.64
C ALA A 384 19.01 26.23 -32.93
N ALA A 385 19.30 27.53 -32.81
CA ALA A 385 19.48 28.43 -33.95
C ALA A 385 20.66 28.01 -34.82
N LYS A 386 21.82 27.68 -34.22
CA LYS A 386 23.00 27.16 -34.96
C LYS A 386 22.65 25.93 -35.78
N ILE A 387 21.97 24.96 -35.18
CA ILE A 387 21.55 23.72 -35.87
C ILE A 387 20.63 24.05 -37.05
N ARG A 388 19.62 24.92 -36.86
CA ARG A 388 18.70 25.31 -37.93
C ARG A 388 19.39 26.07 -39.06
N ILE A 389 20.35 26.93 -38.75
CA ILE A 389 21.12 27.67 -39.76
C ILE A 389 22.01 26.72 -40.56
N ALA A 390 22.73 25.80 -39.89
CA ALA A 390 23.55 24.79 -40.55
C ALA A 390 22.71 23.91 -41.49
N ALA A 391 21.54 23.44 -41.03
CA ALA A 391 20.60 22.68 -41.84
C ALA A 391 20.12 23.48 -43.07
N SER A 392 19.81 24.77 -42.92
CA SER A 392 19.38 25.62 -44.04
C SER A 392 20.47 25.84 -45.10
N ARG A 393 21.75 25.80 -44.71
CA ARG A 393 22.89 25.87 -45.63
C ARG A 393 23.12 24.56 -46.36
N GLN A 394 22.95 23.43 -45.68
CA GLN A 394 23.07 22.08 -46.26
C GLN A 394 21.92 21.74 -47.21
N ALA A 395 20.73 22.34 -47.05
CA ALA A 395 19.63 22.21 -48.00
C ALA A 395 19.82 23.03 -49.29
N LEU A 396 20.89 23.83 -49.38
CA LEU A 396 21.20 24.72 -50.50
C LEU A 396 22.49 24.33 -51.25
N PRO A 397 22.70 23.05 -51.60
CA PRO A 397 23.40 22.75 -52.86
C PRO A 397 22.82 21.51 -53.58
N ASP A 398 22.26 21.72 -54.78
CA ASP A 398 22.44 20.78 -55.94
C ASP A 398 21.73 21.23 -57.23
N THR A 399 20.82 22.21 -57.19
CA THR A 399 20.10 22.64 -58.41
C THR A 399 20.94 23.49 -59.38
N ALA A 400 22.14 23.94 -58.98
CA ALA A 400 23.03 24.72 -59.85
C ALA A 400 24.00 23.86 -60.68
N HIS A 401 24.20 22.57 -60.35
CA HIS A 401 25.10 21.68 -61.11
C HIS A 401 24.41 20.85 -62.19
N ASP A 402 23.08 20.77 -62.20
CA ASP A 402 22.35 20.01 -63.23
C ASP A 402 22.02 20.82 -64.49
N ARG A 403 22.19 22.15 -64.47
CA ARG A 403 21.93 23.01 -65.65
C ARG A 403 23.08 23.08 -66.65
N ILE A 404 24.29 22.63 -66.32
CA ILE A 404 25.46 22.71 -67.20
C ILE A 404 25.65 21.41 -68.02
N ARG A 405 24.93 20.31 -67.74
CA ARG A 405 25.09 19.03 -68.48
C ARG A 405 24.06 18.76 -69.58
N ARG A 406 23.11 19.66 -69.87
CA ARG A 406 22.14 19.49 -70.98
C ARG A 406 22.23 20.60 -72.02
N ARG A 407 23.39 20.78 -72.67
CA ARG A 407 23.44 21.41 -74.00
C ARG A 407 24.76 21.12 -74.73
N ALA A 408 24.88 19.94 -75.34
CA ALA A 408 25.81 19.67 -76.43
C ALA A 408 25.52 18.29 -77.06
N VAL A 409 24.39 18.15 -77.78
CA VAL A 409 24.26 17.30 -78.99
C VAL A 409 23.09 17.87 -79.78
N GLY A 410 23.33 18.30 -81.02
CA GLY A 410 22.38 18.93 -81.93
C GLY A 410 23.10 19.90 -82.84
#